data_AF-A0A519NSA2-F1
#
_entry.id   AF-A0A519NSA2-F1
#
_cell.length_a   1.000
_cell.length_b   1.000
_cell.length_c   1.000
_cell.angle_alpha   90.00
_cell.angle_beta   90.00
_cell.angle_gamma   90.00
#
_symmetry.space_group_name_H-M   'P 1'
#
loop_
_entity.id
_entity.type
_entity.pdbx_description
1 polymer ?
#
loop_
_entity_poly.entity_id
_entity_poly.type
_entity_poly.pdbx_seq_one_letter_code
_entity_poly.pdbx_strand_id
1 'polypeptide(L)'
;MHLFATLLMTLAAPEGAGGGLLSYQDTVRCSGLTQAASELEGGESARGRQLFDAALYWSLASGQAAAAAGRLAATADADQTRERIAAVRDLSEHLNGAEAALEVCLRRTPDLG
;
A
#
# COMPACT_ATOMS: atom_id res chain seq x y z
N MET A 1 35.08 23.20 31.66
CA MET A 1 34.50 23.37 30.31
C MET A 1 35.23 22.45 29.36
N HIS A 2 34.48 21.65 28.59
CA HIS A 2 34.79 20.98 27.30
C HIS A 2 33.87 19.74 27.23
N LEU A 3 32.60 19.95 26.85
CA LEU A 3 32.05 19.86 25.49
C LEU A 3 31.74 18.40 25.09
N PHE A 4 30.47 18.03 25.31
CA PHE A 4 29.80 16.88 24.70
C PHE A 4 29.79 17.06 23.17
N ALA A 5 30.32 16.09 22.43
CA ALA A 5 30.15 16.00 20.99
C ALA A 5 29.08 14.94 20.70
N THR A 6 27.83 15.37 20.55
CA THR A 6 26.72 14.51 20.10
C THR A 6 26.82 14.34 18.58
N LEU A 7 27.15 13.14 18.14
CA LEU A 7 27.20 12.79 16.72
C LEU A 7 25.77 12.61 16.19
N LEU A 8 25.27 13.60 15.45
CA LEU A 8 24.03 13.51 14.69
C LEU A 8 24.29 12.67 13.43
N MET A 9 23.86 11.41 13.44
CA MET A 9 23.74 10.59 12.24
C MET A 9 22.51 11.07 11.45
N THR A 10 22.74 11.88 10.43
CA THR A 10 21.75 12.18 9.39
C THR A 10 21.53 10.94 8.53
N LEU A 11 20.37 10.29 8.68
CA LEU A 11 19.90 9.33 7.69
C LEU A 11 19.56 10.10 6.41
N ALA A 12 20.38 9.93 5.37
CA ALA A 12 20.00 10.29 4.02
C ALA A 12 18.97 9.26 3.53
N ALA A 13 17.74 9.71 3.28
CA ALA A 13 16.75 8.89 2.58
C ALA A 13 17.26 8.59 1.15
N PRO A 14 17.09 7.36 0.63
CA PRO A 14 17.48 7.07 -0.74
C PRO A 14 16.57 7.86 -1.70
N GLU A 15 17.13 8.88 -2.34
CA GLU A 15 16.55 9.50 -3.54
C GLU A 15 16.77 8.56 -4.72
N GLY A 16 15.77 7.71 -4.99
CA GLY A 16 15.89 6.71 -6.05
C GLY A 16 14.57 6.04 -6.40
N ALA A 17 13.68 6.77 -7.08
CA ALA A 17 12.86 6.31 -8.21
C ALA A 17 11.80 7.38 -8.54
N GLY A 18 11.90 7.97 -9.74
CA GLY A 18 10.93 8.93 -10.24
C GLY A 18 9.53 8.33 -10.38
N GLY A 19 8.66 8.67 -9.46
CA GLY A 19 7.21 8.54 -9.54
C GLY A 19 6.65 9.48 -8.50
N GLY A 20 5.85 10.47 -8.89
CA GLY A 20 5.28 11.42 -7.94
C GLY A 20 4.67 10.66 -6.76
N LEU A 21 5.02 11.06 -5.53
CA LEU A 21 4.53 10.43 -4.31
C LEU A 21 3.03 10.20 -4.45
N LEU A 22 2.61 8.94 -4.49
CA LEU A 22 1.19 8.60 -4.60
C LEU A 22 0.47 9.20 -3.40
N SER A 23 -0.73 9.73 -3.64
CA SER A 23 -1.50 10.34 -2.56
C SER A 23 -1.86 9.27 -1.52
N TYR A 24 -2.07 9.68 -0.27
CA TYR A 24 -2.58 8.79 0.76
C TYR A 24 -3.82 8.01 0.30
N GLN A 25 -4.77 8.69 -0.37
CA GLN A 25 -5.98 8.01 -0.87
C GLN A 25 -5.67 6.97 -1.96
N ASP A 26 -4.70 7.23 -2.85
CA ASP A 26 -4.29 6.25 -3.86
C ASP A 26 -3.69 5.00 -3.20
N THR A 27 -2.87 5.19 -2.16
CA THR A 27 -2.24 4.06 -1.44
C THR A 27 -3.26 3.24 -0.66
N VAL A 28 -4.25 3.87 0.00
CA VAL A 28 -5.34 3.18 0.69
C VAL A 28 -6.20 2.41 -0.31
N ARG A 29 -6.55 3.03 -1.45
CA ARG A 29 -7.34 2.38 -2.50
C ARG A 29 -6.64 1.16 -3.06
N CYS A 30 -5.34 1.26 -3.37
CA CYS A 30 -4.58 0.11 -3.84
C CYS A 30 -4.46 -0.97 -2.76
N SER A 31 -4.27 -0.59 -1.50
CA SER A 31 -4.26 -1.54 -0.37
C SER A 31 -5.56 -2.34 -0.30
N GLY A 32 -6.71 -1.67 -0.38
CA GLY A 32 -8.02 -2.32 -0.35
C GLY A 32 -8.22 -3.27 -1.53
N LEU A 33 -7.92 -2.82 -2.75
CA LEU A 33 -8.07 -3.62 -3.98
C LEU A 33 -7.19 -4.86 -3.98
N THR A 34 -5.90 -4.74 -3.67
CA THR A 34 -4.98 -5.88 -3.73
C THR A 34 -5.23 -6.87 -2.58
N GLN A 35 -5.60 -6.37 -1.40
CA GLN A 35 -5.97 -7.25 -0.29
C GLN A 35 -7.26 -8.02 -0.60
N ALA A 36 -8.31 -7.35 -1.07
CA ALA A 36 -9.55 -8.00 -1.46
C ALA A 36 -9.33 -9.04 -2.57
N ALA A 37 -8.53 -8.71 -3.58
CA ALA A 37 -8.19 -9.65 -4.65
C ALA A 37 -7.40 -10.87 -4.13
N SER A 38 -6.44 -10.67 -3.23
CA SER A 38 -5.68 -11.76 -2.60
C SER A 38 -6.58 -12.69 -1.79
N GLU A 39 -7.54 -12.13 -1.04
CA GLU A 39 -8.51 -12.90 -0.25
C GLU A 39 -9.48 -13.71 -1.14
N LEU A 40 -9.95 -13.12 -2.23
CA LEU A 40 -10.86 -13.78 -3.18
C LEU A 40 -10.17 -14.87 -4.01
N GLU A 41 -8.88 -14.73 -4.28
CA GLU A 41 -8.12 -15.72 -5.06
C GLU A 41 -7.67 -16.92 -4.22
N GLY A 42 -7.22 -16.71 -2.98
CA GLY A 42 -6.88 -17.80 -2.04
C GLY A 42 -5.39 -18.13 -1.88
N GLY A 43 -4.47 -17.52 -2.65
CA GLY A 43 -3.04 -17.40 -2.35
C GLY A 43 -2.11 -18.51 -2.86
N GLU A 44 -2.61 -19.72 -3.15
CA GLU A 44 -1.74 -20.86 -3.47
C GLU A 44 -1.16 -20.81 -4.90
N SER A 45 -1.86 -20.15 -5.83
CA SER A 45 -1.41 -20.05 -7.21
C SER A 45 -0.28 -19.02 -7.37
N ALA A 46 0.37 -19.01 -8.53
CA ALA A 46 1.33 -17.94 -8.87
C ALA A 46 0.67 -16.56 -8.84
N ARG A 47 -0.60 -16.48 -9.27
CA ARG A 47 -1.39 -15.26 -9.18
C ARG A 47 -1.69 -14.91 -7.73
N GLY A 48 -2.01 -15.90 -6.90
CA GLY A 48 -2.25 -15.72 -5.47
C GLY A 48 -1.07 -15.11 -4.73
N ARG A 49 0.13 -15.64 -4.96
CA ARG A 49 1.37 -15.06 -4.40
C ARG A 49 1.59 -13.62 -4.87
N GLN A 50 1.42 -13.34 -6.16
CA GLN A 50 1.53 -11.98 -6.69
C GLN A 50 0.54 -11.01 -6.02
N LEU A 51 -0.72 -11.43 -5.82
CA LEU A 51 -1.74 -10.62 -5.17
C LEU A 51 -1.43 -10.40 -3.68
N PHE A 52 -0.91 -11.42 -3.00
CA PHE A 52 -0.49 -11.34 -1.61
C PHE A 52 0.67 -10.35 -1.42
N ASP A 53 1.70 -10.45 -2.26
CA ASP A 53 2.86 -9.54 -2.24
C ASP A 53 2.42 -8.09 -2.51
N ALA A 54 1.51 -7.89 -3.45
CA ALA A 54 0.92 -6.58 -3.69
C ALA A 54 0.13 -6.07 -2.48
N ALA A 55 -0.66 -6.92 -1.82
CA ALA A 55 -1.40 -6.55 -0.61
C ALA A 55 -0.46 -6.11 0.52
N LEU A 56 0.64 -6.84 0.74
CA LEU A 56 1.66 -6.46 1.72
C LEU A 56 2.30 -5.11 1.39
N TYR A 57 2.75 -4.94 0.15
CA TYR A 57 3.37 -3.69 -0.31
C TYR A 57 2.44 -2.49 -0.08
N TRP A 58 1.19 -2.57 -0.54
CA TRP A 58 0.27 -1.44 -0.47
C TRP A 58 -0.20 -1.13 0.95
N SER A 59 -0.31 -2.13 1.83
CA SER A 59 -0.62 -1.87 3.24
C SER A 59 0.49 -1.05 3.92
N LEU A 60 1.76 -1.42 3.68
CA LEU A 60 2.91 -0.68 4.19
C LEU A 60 3.04 0.70 3.55
N ALA A 61 2.81 0.82 2.24
CA ALA A 61 2.82 2.10 1.53
C ALA A 61 1.73 3.04 2.07
N SER A 62 0.54 2.52 2.34
CA SER A 62 -0.56 3.26 2.95
C SER A 62 -0.20 3.79 4.34
N GLY A 63 0.42 2.96 5.19
CA GLY A 63 0.90 3.39 6.51
C GLY A 63 1.95 4.51 6.42
N GLN A 64 2.89 4.42 5.49
CA GLN A 64 3.91 5.45 5.27
C GLN A 64 3.31 6.75 4.73
N ALA A 65 2.38 6.66 3.77
CA ALA A 65 1.68 7.82 3.23
C ALA A 65 0.79 8.49 4.30
N ALA A 66 0.19 7.71 5.20
CA ALA A 66 -0.56 8.24 6.34
C ALA A 66 0.33 9.06 7.28
N ALA A 67 1.48 8.51 7.65
CA ALA A 67 2.44 9.18 8.51
C ALA A 67 2.96 10.48 7.88
N ALA A 68 3.31 10.44 6.58
CA ALA A 68 3.71 11.62 5.83
C ALA A 68 2.59 12.68 5.75
N ALA A 69 1.33 12.26 5.75
CA ALA A 69 0.16 13.13 5.79
C ALA A 69 -0.25 13.57 7.21
N GLY A 70 0.52 13.24 8.25
CA GLY A 70 0.21 13.59 9.64
C GLY A 70 -1.02 12.86 10.21
N ARG A 71 -1.40 11.72 9.64
CA ARG A 71 -2.53 10.90 10.08
C ARG A 71 -2.12 9.92 11.16
N LEU A 72 -3.06 9.59 12.03
CA LEU A 72 -2.88 8.54 13.04
C LEU A 72 -2.91 7.16 12.37
N ALA A 73 -2.08 6.24 12.86
CA ALA A 73 -2.03 4.86 12.37
C ALA A 73 -3.42 4.18 12.42
N ALA A 74 -4.13 4.33 13.54
CA ALA A 74 -5.49 3.79 13.69
C ALA A 74 -6.48 4.30 12.63
N THR A 75 -6.31 5.55 12.16
CA THR A 75 -7.12 6.08 11.06
C THR A 75 -6.77 5.41 9.73
N ALA A 76 -5.49 5.19 9.47
CA ALA A 76 -5.01 4.50 8.27
C ALA A 76 -5.46 3.04 8.20
N ASP A 77 -5.42 2.33 9.32
CA ASP A 77 -5.91 0.94 9.39
C ASP A 77 -7.41 0.87 9.15
N ALA A 78 -8.17 1.83 9.70
CA ALA A 78 -9.61 1.91 9.49
C ALA A 78 -9.97 2.28 8.05
N ASP A 79 -9.22 3.18 7.40
CA ASP A 79 -9.38 3.52 5.98
C ASP A 79 -9.09 2.31 5.09
N GLN A 80 -7.98 1.59 5.31
CA GLN A 80 -7.64 0.36 4.57
C GLN A 80 -8.72 -0.71 4.73
N THR A 81 -9.24 -0.90 5.96
CA THR A 81 -10.32 -1.85 6.23
C THR A 81 -11.59 -1.52 5.47
N ARG A 82 -11.96 -0.23 5.40
CA ARG A 82 -13.14 0.23 4.64
C ARG A 82 -12.97 -0.01 3.15
N GLU A 83 -11.82 0.38 2.58
CA GLU A 83 -11.54 0.17 1.15
C GLU A 83 -11.52 -1.32 0.80
N ARG A 84 -10.95 -2.18 1.66
CA ARG A 84 -10.98 -3.64 1.47
C ARG A 84 -12.41 -4.18 1.42
N ILE A 85 -13.27 -3.79 2.36
CA ILE A 85 -14.67 -4.25 2.40
C ILE A 85 -15.42 -3.84 1.13
N ALA A 86 -15.24 -2.59 0.69
CA ALA A 86 -15.83 -2.10 -0.55
C ALA A 86 -15.29 -2.87 -1.77
N ALA A 87 -13.98 -3.07 -1.84
CA ALA A 87 -13.30 -3.76 -2.93
C ALA A 87 -13.70 -5.24 -3.04
N VAL A 88 -13.95 -5.94 -1.93
CA VAL A 88 -14.46 -7.33 -1.98
C VAL A 88 -15.77 -7.39 -2.74
N ARG A 89 -16.72 -6.50 -2.40
CA ARG A 89 -18.01 -6.43 -3.11
C ARG A 89 -17.80 -6.08 -4.59
N ASP A 90 -17.04 -5.03 -4.86
CA ASP A 90 -16.89 -4.52 -6.22
C ASP A 90 -16.14 -5.51 -7.13
N LEU A 91 -15.13 -6.22 -6.64
CA LEU A 91 -14.43 -7.28 -7.40
C LEU A 91 -15.28 -8.54 -7.59
N SER A 92 -16.09 -8.91 -6.59
CA SER A 92 -16.96 -10.09 -6.71
C SER A 92 -18.11 -9.86 -7.70
N GLU A 93 -18.58 -8.62 -7.80
CA GLU A 93 -19.72 -8.24 -8.65
C GLU A 93 -19.29 -7.57 -9.98
N HIS A 94 -17.98 -7.46 -10.24
CA HIS A 94 -17.41 -6.80 -11.43
C HIS A 94 -17.90 -5.34 -11.61
N LEU A 95 -17.96 -4.59 -10.52
CA LEU A 95 -18.49 -3.23 -10.47
C LEU A 95 -17.40 -2.16 -10.48
N ASN A 96 -17.79 -0.94 -10.81
CA ASN A 96 -16.98 0.28 -10.61
C ASN A 96 -15.59 0.26 -11.26
N GLY A 97 -15.36 -0.64 -12.24
CA GLY A 97 -14.06 -0.83 -12.88
C GLY A 97 -12.99 -1.37 -11.92
N ALA A 98 -13.39 -2.17 -10.92
CA ALA A 98 -12.51 -2.67 -9.87
C ALA A 98 -11.33 -3.50 -10.44
N GLU A 99 -11.54 -4.31 -11.48
CA GLU A 99 -10.47 -5.09 -12.11
C GLU A 99 -9.45 -4.17 -12.79
N ALA A 100 -9.93 -3.17 -13.53
CA ALA A 100 -9.04 -2.22 -14.20
C ALA A 100 -8.22 -1.41 -13.18
N ALA A 101 -8.83 -1.04 -12.06
CA ALA A 101 -8.14 -0.37 -10.96
C ALA A 101 -7.12 -1.28 -10.28
N LEU A 102 -7.46 -2.55 -10.04
CA LEU A 102 -6.54 -3.56 -9.51
C LEU A 102 -5.32 -3.71 -10.41
N GLU A 103 -5.50 -3.83 -11.72
CA GLU A 103 -4.39 -3.95 -12.68
C GLU A 103 -3.50 -2.70 -12.73
N VAL A 104 -4.03 -1.52 -12.43
CA VAL A 104 -3.20 -0.31 -12.23
C VAL A 104 -2.35 -0.45 -10.97
N CYS A 105 -2.92 -0.90 -9.85
CA CYS A 105 -2.19 -1.11 -8.60
C CYS A 105 -1.11 -2.18 -8.74
N LEU A 106 -1.41 -3.30 -9.42
CA LEU A 106 -0.44 -4.38 -9.64
C LEU A 106 0.74 -3.95 -10.50
N ARG A 107 0.52 -3.15 -11.56
CA ARG A 107 1.62 -2.60 -12.37
C ARG A 107 2.50 -1.61 -11.61
N ARG A 108 1.98 -1.03 -10.52
CA ARG A 108 2.72 -0.10 -9.65
C ARG A 108 3.34 -0.81 -8.44
N THR A 109 3.01 -2.07 -8.20
CA THR A 109 3.65 -2.89 -7.18
C THR A 109 5.06 -3.27 -7.69
N PRO A 110 6.13 -3.00 -6.91
CA PRO A 110 7.45 -3.50 -7.23
C PRO A 110 7.50 -5.03 -7.13
N ASP A 111 8.41 -5.65 -7.89
CA ASP A 111 8.70 -7.07 -7.72
C ASP A 111 9.37 -7.31 -6.35
N LEU A 112 8.80 -8.21 -5.55
CA LEU A 112 9.27 -8.50 -4.19
C LEU A 112 10.11 -9.78 -4.08
N GLY A 113 10.25 -10.57 -5.16
CA GLY A 113 11.13 -11.75 -5.23
C GLY A 113 10.43 -13.08 -5.42
#